data_AF-A0A1I2NP83-F1
#
_entry.id   AF-A0A1I2NP83-F1
#
_cell.length_a   1.000
_cell.length_b   1.000
_cell.length_c   1.000
_cell.angle_alpha   90.00
_cell.angle_beta   90.00
_cell.angle_gamma   90.00
#
_symmetry.space_group_name_H-M   'P 1'
#
loop_
_entity.id
_entity.type
_entity.pdbx_description
1 polymer ?
#
loop_
_entity_poly.entity_id
_entity_poly.type
_entity_poly.pdbx_seq_one_letter_code
_entity_poly.pdbx_strand_id
1 'polypeptide(L)' 'MDDSTRYLAIAGGLAALIALAAWIGDRRRMRRRDLDRVGFMPWTTIFFLALLLAAILLGLSARAWLAG' A
#
# COMPACT_ATOMS: atom_id res chain seq x y z
N MET A 1 2.50 22.02 -14.16
CA MET A 1 2.03 20.96 -13.25
C MET A 1 1.24 20.01 -14.11
N ASP A 2 1.89 18.94 -14.55
CA ASP A 2 1.36 18.06 -15.58
C ASP A 2 0.28 17.14 -14.98
N ASP A 3 -0.80 16.90 -15.71
CA ASP A 3 -1.93 16.08 -15.25
C ASP A 3 -1.47 14.67 -14.83
N SER A 4 -0.44 14.14 -15.49
CA SER A 4 0.24 12.89 -15.16
C SER A 4 0.72 12.82 -13.70
N THR A 5 1.29 13.91 -13.18
CA THR A 5 1.81 13.97 -11.81
C THR A 5 0.68 13.94 -10.78
N ARG A 6 -0.46 14.56 -11.09
CA ARG A 6 -1.66 14.49 -10.25
C ARG A 6 -2.22 13.07 -10.18
N TYR A 7 -2.30 12.36 -11.30
CA TYR A 7 -2.77 10.97 -11.31
C TYR A 7 -1.84 10.05 -10.51
N LEU A 8 -0.52 10.22 -10.63
CA LEU A 8 0.46 9.45 -9.85
C LEU A 8 0.33 9.70 -8.34
N ALA A 9 0.14 10.95 -7.92
CA ALA A 9 -0.05 11.29 -6.51
C ALA A 9 -1.35 10.71 -5.93
N ILE A 10 -2.47 10.79 -6.68
CA ILE A 10 -3.75 10.22 -6.25
C ILE A 10 -3.67 8.69 -6.18
N ALA A 11 -3.12 8.03 -7.20
CA ALA A 11 -2.96 6.58 -7.24
C ALA A 11 -2.02 6.08 -6.12
N GLY A 12 -0.90 6.78 -5.90
CA GLY A 12 0.02 6.48 -4.81
C GLY A 12 -0.61 6.64 -3.42
N GLY A 13 -1.41 7.69 -3.21
CA GLY A 13 -2.16 7.90 -1.98
C GLY A 13 -3.21 6.80 -1.73
N LEU A 14 -3.93 6.38 -2.77
CA LEU A 14 -4.90 5.27 -2.68
C LEU A 14 -4.22 3.94 -2.35
N ALA A 15 -3.08 3.65 -2.99
CA ALA A 15 -2.27 2.47 -2.71
C ALA A 15 -1.76 2.48 -1.26
N ALA A 16 -1.34 3.64 -0.73
CA ALA A 16 -0.92 3.79 0.65
C ALA A 16 -2.05 3.52 1.65
N LEU A 17 -3.28 3.97 1.37
CA LEU A 17 -4.46 3.66 2.19
C LEU A 17 -4.77 2.15 2.19
N ILE A 18 -4.65 1.49 1.04
CA ILE A 18 -4.83 0.03 0.93
C ILE A 18 -3.73 -0.70 1.72
N ALA A 19 -2.48 -0.24 1.67
CA ALA A 19 -1.39 -0.80 2.46
C ALA A 19 -1.66 -0.63 3.97
N LEU A 20 -2.17 0.52 4.40
CA LEU A 20 -2.55 0.77 5.79
C LEU A 20 -3.70 -0.16 6.24
N ALA A 21 -4.71 -0.34 5.41
CA ALA A 21 -5.81 -1.27 5.69
C ALA A 21 -5.32 -2.72 5.77
N ALA A 22 -4.41 -3.13 4.89
CA ALA A 22 -3.79 -4.45 4.90
C ALA A 22 -2.93 -4.67 6.15
N TRP A 23 -2.16 -3.67 6.58
CA TRP A 23 -1.38 -3.71 7.83
C TRP A 23 -2.28 -3.87 9.06
N ILE A 24 -3.41 -3.15 9.11
CA ILE A 24 -4.40 -3.30 10.20
C ILE A 24 -4.99 -4.71 10.18
N GLY A 25 -5.27 -5.27 9.00
CA GLY A 25 -5.72 -6.64 8.82
C GLY A 25 -4.71 -7.67 9.32
N ASP A 26 -3.43 -7.47 9.02
CA ASP A 26 -2.32 -8.32 9.46
C ASP A 26 -2.10 -8.21 10.98
N ARG A 27 -2.15 -7.00 11.54
CA ARG A 27 -2.04 -6.78 13.00
C ARG A 27 -3.24 -7.35 13.77
N ARG A 28 -4.44 -7.33 13.19
CA ARG A 28 -5.61 -8.06 13.72
C ARG A 28 -5.42 -9.57 13.64
N ARG A 29 -4.66 -10.08 12.66
CA ARG A 29 -4.34 -11.50 12.51
C ARG A 29 -3.29 -11.95 13.52
N MET A 30 -2.26 -11.14 13.78
CA MET A 30 -1.23 -11.38 14.79
C MET A 30 -1.77 -11.38 16.23
N ARG A 31 -2.93 -10.76 16.48
CA ARG A 31 -3.61 -10.77 17.77
C ARG A 31 -4.61 -11.92 17.94
N ARG A 32 -4.71 -12.84 16.96
CA ARG A 32 -5.57 -14.03 17.09
C ARG A 32 -4.90 -15.04 18.02
N ARG A 33 -5.68 -15.52 18.99
CA ARG A 33 -5.27 -16.52 20.00
C ARG A 33 -5.30 -17.96 19.47
N ASP A 34 -5.77 -18.14 18.24
CA ASP A 34 -6.07 -19.42 17.61
C ASP A 34 -5.43 -19.44 16.21
N LEU A 35 -4.32 -20.16 16.08
CA LEU A 35 -3.47 -20.25 14.89
C LEU A 35 -4.03 -21.23 13.83
N ASP A 36 -4.96 -22.10 14.24
CA ASP A 36 -5.51 -23.17 13.39
C ASP A 36 -6.67 -22.73 12.49
N ARG A 37 -7.21 -21.52 12.68
CA ARG A 37 -8.07 -20.89 11.67
C ARG A 37 -7.22 -20.46 10.49
N VAL A 38 -7.13 -21.32 9.49
CA VAL A 38 -6.56 -21.03 8.16
C VAL A 38 -7.27 -19.80 7.59
N GLY A 39 -6.70 -18.63 7.80
CA GLY A 39 -7.30 -17.41 7.30
C GLY A 39 -7.15 -17.38 5.78
N PHE A 40 -8.27 -17.55 5.10
CA PHE A 40 -8.41 -17.70 3.65
C PHE A 40 -7.66 -16.65 2.80
N MET A 41 -7.39 -15.47 3.37
CA MET A 41 -6.78 -14.34 2.67
C MET A 41 -5.30 -14.12 3.07
N PRO A 42 -4.34 -14.08 2.13
CA PRO A 42 -2.93 -13.81 2.42
C PRO A 42 -2.66 -12.29 2.59
N TRP A 43 -2.97 -11.77 3.80
CA TRP A 43 -2.85 -10.33 4.11
C TRP A 43 -1.43 -9.80 3.98
N THR A 44 -0.41 -10.60 4.34
CA THR A 44 1.00 -10.20 4.23
C THR A 44 1.40 -9.96 2.78
N THR A 45 0.95 -10.80 1.85
CA THR A 45 1.18 -10.63 0.41
C THR A 45 0.48 -9.38 -0.12
N ILE A 46 -0.78 -9.15 0.26
CA ILE A 46 -1.55 -7.95 -0.13
C ILE A 46 -0.87 -6.68 0.40
N PHE A 47 -0.43 -6.71 1.66
CA PHE A 47 0.31 -5.62 2.28
C PHE A 47 1.60 -5.31 1.50
N PHE A 48 2.41 -6.34 1.22
CA PHE A 48 3.68 -6.16 0.51
C PHE A 48 3.48 -5.57 -0.89
N LEU A 49 2.51 -6.09 -1.64
CA LEU A 49 2.19 -5.59 -2.99
C LEU A 49 1.66 -4.16 -2.97
N ALA A 50 0.74 -3.85 -2.05
CA ALA A 50 0.19 -2.50 -1.90
C ALA A 50 1.26 -1.49 -1.47
N LEU A 51 2.14 -1.88 -0.54
CA LEU A 51 3.25 -1.04 -0.08
C LEU A 51 4.26 -0.79 -1.21
N LEU A 52 4.60 -1.84 -1.97
CA LEU A 52 5.51 -1.72 -3.12
C LEU A 52 4.94 -0.77 -4.18
N LEU A 53 3.67 -0.93 -4.55
CA LEU A 53 2.98 -0.03 -5.48
C LEU A 53 2.97 1.42 -4.97
N ALA A 54 2.62 1.61 -3.70
CA ALA A 54 2.62 2.94 -3.08
C ALA A 54 4.01 3.59 -3.12
N ALA A 55 5.06 2.84 -2.76
CA ALA A 55 6.43 3.32 -2.77
C ALA A 55 6.90 3.73 -4.18
N ILE A 56 6.58 2.93 -5.20
CA ILE A 56 6.95 3.21 -6.59
C ILE A 56 6.21 4.45 -7.11
N LEU A 57 4.88 4.52 -6.93
CA LEU A 57 4.05 5.62 -7.42
C LEU A 57 4.40 6.94 -6.73
N LEU A 58 4.54 6.93 -5.40
CA LEU A 58 4.94 8.12 -4.63
C LEU A 58 6.39 8.51 -4.91
N GLY A 59 7.30 7.56 -5.05
CA GLY A 59 8.70 7.82 -5.38
C GLY A 59 8.86 8.45 -6.78
N LEU A 60 8.13 7.94 -7.79
CA LEU A 60 8.10 8.51 -9.13
C LEU A 60 7.51 9.93 -9.14
N SER A 61 6.40 10.13 -8.42
CA SER A 61 5.80 11.47 -8.28
C SER A 61 6.75 12.45 -7.58
N ALA A 62 7.42 12.02 -6.51
CA ALA A 62 8.37 12.85 -5.78
C ALA A 62 9.58 13.20 -6.65
N ARG A 63 10.13 12.23 -7.40
CA ARG A 63 11.22 12.47 -8.35
C ARG A 63 10.80 13.42 -9.46
N ALA A 64 9.60 13.26 -10.04
CA ALA A 64 9.09 14.15 -11.07
C ALA A 64 8.90 15.58 -10.54
N TRP A 65 8.51 15.74 -9.27
CA TRP A 65 8.40 17.04 -8.62
C TRP A 65 9.76 17.67 -8.32
N LEU A 66 10.77 16.88 -7.95
CA LEU A 66 12.13 17.35 -7.68
C LEU A 66 12.96 17.64 -8.95
N ALA A 67 12.60 17.02 -10.08
CA ALA A 67 13.29 17.16 -11.37
C ALA A 67 12.67 18.22 -12.29
N GLY A 68 11.53 18.80 -11.92
CA GLY A 68 10.91 19.95 -12.59
C GLY A 68 11.26 21.25 -11.88
#